data_AF-R5XNT2-F1
#
_entry.id   AF-R5XNT2-F1
#
_cell.length_a   1.000
_cell.length_b   1.000
_cell.length_c   1.000
_cell.angle_alpha   90.00
_cell.angle_beta   90.00
_cell.angle_gamma   90.00
#
_symmetry.space_group_name_H-M   'P 1'
#
loop_
_entity.id
_entity.type
_entity.pdbx_description
1 polymer ?
#
loop_
_entity_poly.entity_id
_entity_poly.type
_entity_poly.pdbx_seq_one_letter_code
_entity_poly.pdbx_strand_id
1 'polypeptide(L)'
;MFININNFDSMPVDSSIDEVCGLLGVNGMNAAEYNTTVKDMKTLINKLSNKYPKKNYIQKVFPIGRKYSKTVINRITNYNNEIEKYCKTISNVKFIDATTGFVDS
;
A
#
# COMPACT_ATOMS: atom_id res chain seq x y z
N MET A 1 -9.35 -5.43 -9.04
CA MET A 1 -8.59 -4.31 -9.66
C MET A 1 -7.23 -4.28 -9.02
N PHE A 2 -6.18 -4.58 -9.79
CA PHE A 2 -4.81 -4.71 -9.30
C PHE A 2 -4.10 -3.36 -9.21
N ILE A 3 -2.98 -3.33 -8.49
CA ILE A 3 -2.06 -2.19 -8.52
C ILE A 3 -1.45 -2.13 -9.92
N ASN A 4 -1.86 -1.13 -10.72
CA ASN A 4 -1.36 -0.98 -12.08
C ASN A 4 0.01 -0.29 -12.06
N ILE A 5 1.07 -1.10 -12.22
CA ILE A 5 2.45 -0.61 -12.26
C ILE A 5 2.87 -0.19 -13.69
N ASN A 6 2.08 -0.52 -14.71
CA ASN A 6 2.42 -0.27 -16.12
C ASN A 6 2.40 1.22 -16.45
N ASN A 7 1.58 2.00 -15.75
CA ASN A 7 1.51 3.44 -15.94
C ASN A 7 2.43 4.24 -15.01
N PHE A 8 3.30 3.57 -14.23
CA PHE A 8 4.17 4.25 -13.26
C PHE A 8 5.04 5.35 -13.90
N ASP A 9 5.50 5.10 -15.13
CA ASP A 9 6.39 6.02 -15.82
C ASP A 9 5.69 7.32 -16.22
N SER A 10 4.35 7.32 -16.31
CA SER A 10 3.54 8.53 -16.55
C SER A 10 3.40 9.46 -15.34
N MET A 11 3.80 9.01 -14.14
CA MET A 11 3.81 9.90 -12.97
C MET A 11 4.83 11.04 -13.17
N PRO A 12 4.60 12.23 -12.59
CA PRO A 12 5.47 13.39 -12.83
C PRO A 12 6.94 13.11 -12.44
N VAL A 13 7.90 13.61 -13.22
CA VAL A 13 9.35 13.55 -12.92
C VAL A 13 9.81 14.86 -12.28
N ASP A 14 8.89 15.57 -11.62
CA ASP A 14 9.12 16.90 -11.11
C ASP A 14 9.95 16.89 -9.83
N SER A 15 11.13 17.50 -9.88
CA SER A 15 12.01 17.69 -8.72
C SER A 15 11.37 18.52 -7.60
N SER A 16 10.28 19.25 -7.89
CA SER A 16 9.48 19.97 -6.92
C SER A 16 8.57 19.07 -6.08
N ILE A 17 8.41 17.79 -6.44
CA ILE A 17 7.65 16.86 -5.60
C ILE A 17 8.46 16.61 -4.33
N ASP A 18 7.94 17.11 -3.21
CA ASP A 18 8.54 16.92 -1.90
C ASP A 18 8.22 15.55 -1.32
N GLU A 19 6.96 15.13 -1.44
CA GLU A 19 6.45 13.93 -0.79
C GLU A 19 5.38 13.24 -1.66
N VAL A 20 5.32 11.91 -1.58
CA VAL A 20 4.28 11.10 -2.22
C VAL A 20 3.55 10.27 -1.19
N CYS A 21 2.22 10.19 -1.27
CA CYS A 21 1.41 9.33 -0.41
C CYS A 21 0.60 8.33 -1.25
N GLY A 22 0.69 7.04 -0.92
CA GLY A 22 -0.04 5.97 -1.61
C GLY A 22 -0.99 5.21 -0.67
N LEU A 23 -2.25 5.07 -1.08
CA LEU A 23 -3.25 4.19 -0.48
C LEU A 23 -3.78 3.24 -1.56
N LEU A 24 -3.27 2.02 -1.59
CA LEU A 24 -3.59 1.03 -2.63
C LEU A 24 -3.64 -0.38 -2.02
N GLY A 25 -4.26 -1.32 -2.75
CA GLY A 25 -4.20 -2.76 -2.45
C GLY A 25 -5.49 -3.38 -1.94
N VAL A 26 -6.43 -2.63 -1.36
CA VAL A 26 -7.68 -3.20 -0.80
C VAL A 26 -8.51 -4.00 -1.81
N ASN A 27 -8.47 -3.62 -3.08
CA ASN A 27 -9.23 -4.25 -4.15
C ASN A 27 -8.71 -5.64 -4.57
N GLY A 28 -7.55 -6.07 -4.07
CA GLY A 28 -6.89 -7.33 -4.42
C GLY A 28 -6.96 -8.41 -3.34
N MET A 29 -7.91 -8.33 -2.40
CA MET A 29 -7.97 -9.19 -1.21
C MET A 29 -8.71 -10.53 -1.41
N ASN A 30 -9.04 -10.89 -2.66
CA ASN A 30 -9.54 -12.22 -2.99
C ASN A 30 -8.37 -13.22 -3.15
N ALA A 31 -8.70 -14.52 -3.22
CA ALA A 31 -7.70 -15.58 -3.19
C ALA A 31 -6.78 -15.57 -4.42
N ALA A 32 -7.33 -15.27 -5.59
CA ALA A 32 -6.60 -15.28 -6.85
C ALA A 32 -5.60 -14.11 -6.96
N GLU A 33 -5.91 -12.98 -6.32
CA GLU A 33 -5.19 -11.72 -6.52
C GLU A 33 -4.25 -11.35 -5.37
N TYR A 34 -4.39 -11.96 -4.18
CA TYR A 34 -3.70 -11.53 -2.97
C TYR A 34 -2.17 -11.50 -3.10
N ASN A 35 -1.56 -12.59 -3.56
CA ASN A 35 -0.10 -12.70 -3.67
C ASN A 35 0.46 -11.70 -4.70
N THR A 36 -0.22 -11.55 -5.83
CA THR A 36 0.14 -10.56 -6.86
C THR A 36 0.03 -9.14 -6.31
N THR A 37 -1.04 -8.84 -5.57
CA THR A 37 -1.25 -7.52 -4.96
C THR A 37 -0.16 -7.16 -3.94
N VAL A 38 0.28 -8.11 -3.11
CA VAL A 38 1.42 -7.92 -2.19
C VAL A 38 2.70 -7.65 -2.98
N LYS A 39 2.99 -8.47 -4.00
CA LYS A 39 4.19 -8.33 -4.84
C LYS A 39 4.20 -6.96 -5.55
N ASP A 40 3.10 -6.59 -6.18
CA ASP A 40 2.98 -5.37 -6.96
C ASP A 40 3.09 -4.12 -6.07
N MET A 41 2.56 -4.16 -4.85
CA MET A 41 2.76 -3.08 -3.89
C MET A 41 4.23 -2.92 -3.51
N LYS A 42 4.94 -4.03 -3.23
CA LYS A 42 6.39 -4.00 -2.93
C LYS A 42 7.17 -3.41 -4.12
N THR A 43 6.82 -3.81 -5.35
CA THR A 43 7.41 -3.24 -6.57
C THR A 43 7.12 -1.74 -6.71
N LEU A 44 5.87 -1.31 -6.47
CA LEU A 44 5.49 0.10 -6.52
C LEU A 44 6.27 0.92 -5.49
N ILE A 45 6.42 0.42 -4.25
CA ILE A 45 7.19 1.09 -3.20
C ILE A 45 8.63 1.33 -3.62
N ASN A 46 9.30 0.32 -4.21
CA ASN A 46 10.66 0.51 -4.72
C ASN A 46 10.72 1.55 -5.84
N LYS A 47 9.77 1.48 -6.78
CA LYS A 47 9.69 2.44 -7.88
C LYS A 47 9.49 3.87 -7.37
N LEU A 48 8.59 4.07 -6.40
CA LEU A 48 8.33 5.35 -5.74
C LEU A 48 9.57 5.87 -5.00
N SER A 49 10.18 5.02 -4.17
CA SER A 49 11.42 5.32 -3.45
C SER A 49 12.53 5.82 -4.38
N ASN A 50 12.68 5.18 -5.55
CA ASN A 50 13.71 5.53 -6.53
C ASN A 50 13.37 6.81 -7.30
N LYS A 51 12.11 6.99 -7.69
CA LYS A 51 11.67 8.16 -8.49
C LYS A 51 11.55 9.42 -7.64
N TYR A 52 11.16 9.28 -6.37
CA TYR A 52 10.94 10.37 -5.41
C TYR A 52 11.83 10.16 -4.18
N PRO A 53 13.11 10.59 -4.22
CA PRO A 53 14.09 10.23 -3.20
C PRO A 53 13.85 10.89 -1.83
N LYS A 54 13.07 11.97 -1.75
CA LYS A 54 12.81 12.72 -0.51
C LYS A 54 12.03 11.90 0.52
N LYS A 55 10.70 11.78 0.37
CA LYS A 55 9.88 11.01 1.31
C LYS A 55 8.64 10.41 0.66
N ASN A 56 8.36 9.16 0.99
CA ASN A 56 7.22 8.41 0.49
C ASN A 56 6.42 7.86 1.66
N TYR A 57 5.11 8.05 1.65
CA TYR A 57 4.21 7.56 2.69
C TYR A 57 3.32 6.47 2.11
N ILE A 58 3.25 5.33 2.80
CA ILE A 58 2.37 4.23 2.44
C ILE A 58 1.29 4.12 3.51
N GLN A 59 0.06 4.41 3.11
CA GLN A 59 -1.09 4.36 4.01
C GLN A 59 -1.56 2.93 4.20
N LYS A 60 -1.67 2.52 5.45
CA LYS A 60 -2.41 1.33 5.88
C LYS A 60 -3.77 1.31 5.20
N VAL A 61 -4.09 0.17 4.58
CA VAL A 61 -5.42 -0.05 4.00
C VAL A 61 -6.45 -0.08 5.11
N PHE A 62 -7.54 0.64 4.89
CA PHE A 62 -8.65 0.75 5.83
C PHE A 62 -9.30 -0.61 6.11
N PRO A 63 -9.83 -0.81 7.34
CA PRO A 63 -10.66 -1.96 7.65
C PRO A 63 -11.91 -1.98 6.75
N ILE A 64 -12.44 -3.16 6.50
CA ILE A 64 -13.71 -3.35 5.79
C ILE A 64 -14.80 -3.81 6.76
N GLY A 65 -16.05 -3.53 6.40
CA GLY A 65 -17.19 -3.86 7.25
C GLY A 65 -17.37 -5.35 7.52
N ARG A 66 -18.04 -5.68 8.64
CA ARG A 66 -18.27 -7.06 9.11
C ARG A 66 -19.11 -7.93 8.15
N LYS A 67 -19.72 -7.34 7.11
CA LYS A 67 -20.45 -8.06 6.05
C LYS A 67 -19.55 -8.94 5.18
N TYR A 68 -18.25 -8.64 5.12
CA TYR A 68 -17.29 -9.43 4.36
C TYR A 68 -16.80 -10.64 5.18
N SER A 69 -16.33 -11.69 4.49
CA SER A 69 -15.87 -12.89 5.18
C SER A 69 -14.62 -12.61 6.03
N LYS A 70 -14.49 -13.33 7.16
CA LYS A 70 -13.31 -13.28 8.03
C LYS A 70 -12.00 -13.51 7.26
N THR A 71 -12.04 -14.33 6.21
CA THR A 71 -10.89 -14.57 5.33
C THR A 71 -10.40 -13.30 4.63
N VAL A 72 -11.31 -12.47 4.11
CA VAL A 72 -10.93 -11.20 3.45
C VAL A 72 -10.40 -10.21 4.48
N ILE A 73 -11.03 -10.12 5.65
CA ILE A 73 -10.58 -9.28 6.76
C ILE A 73 -9.16 -9.67 7.19
N ASN A 74 -8.90 -10.97 7.39
CA ASN A 74 -7.57 -11.47 7.76
C ASN A 74 -6.52 -11.18 6.67
N ARG A 75 -6.89 -11.25 5.39
CA ARG A 75 -5.99 -10.87 4.28
C ARG A 75 -5.62 -9.39 4.32
N ILE A 76 -6.56 -8.49 4.65
CA ILE A 76 -6.23 -7.07 4.82
C ILE A 76 -5.25 -6.87 5.99
N THR A 77 -5.48 -7.53 7.12
CA THR A 77 -4.56 -7.49 8.26
C THR A 77 -3.16 -7.98 7.87
N ASN A 78 -3.08 -9.12 7.18
CA ASN A 78 -1.81 -9.70 6.74
C ASN A 78 -1.12 -8.81 5.69
N TYR A 79 -1.87 -8.25 4.74
CA TYR A 79 -1.36 -7.31 3.75
C TYR A 79 -0.75 -6.08 4.44
N ASN A 80 -1.48 -5.45 5.36
CA ASN A 80 -0.98 -4.29 6.10
C ASN A 80 0.30 -4.62 6.88
N ASN A 81 0.35 -5.76 7.58
CA ASN A 81 1.55 -6.20 8.31
C ASN A 81 2.75 -6.45 7.37
N GLU A 82 2.52 -7.08 6.23
CA GLU A 82 3.54 -7.37 5.22
C GLU A 82 4.11 -6.07 4.61
N ILE A 83 3.24 -5.13 4.25
CA ILE A 83 3.64 -3.87 3.64
C ILE A 83 4.31 -2.95 4.67
N GLU A 84 3.84 -2.91 5.92
CA GLU A 84 4.51 -2.18 7.00
C GLU A 84 5.94 -2.68 7.22
N LYS A 85 6.13 -4.01 7.33
CA LYS A 85 7.45 -4.63 7.44
C LYS A 85 8.35 -4.25 6.27
N TYR A 86 7.80 -4.26 5.05
CA TYR A 86 8.57 -3.90 3.86
C TYR A 86 8.96 -2.42 3.81
N CYS A 87 8.07 -1.52 4.21
CA CYS A 87 8.40 -0.09 4.30
C CYS A 87 9.59 0.16 5.25
N LYS A 88 9.70 -0.59 6.35
CA LYS A 88 10.81 -0.47 7.31
C LYS A 88 12.17 -0.84 6.73
N THR A 89 12.24 -1.52 5.59
CA THR A 89 13.51 -1.86 4.92
C THR A 89 14.02 -0.77 3.99
N ILE A 90 13.29 0.34 3.82
CA ILE A 90 13.59 1.39 2.84
C ILE A 90 13.60 2.75 3.57
N SER A 91 14.74 3.45 3.53
CA SER A 91 15.02 4.59 4.42
C SER A 91 14.11 5.81 4.22
N ASN A 92 13.69 6.08 2.99
CA ASN A 92 12.84 7.22 2.63
C ASN A 92 11.35 6.85 2.50
N VAL A 93 10.94 5.68 3.00
CA VAL A 93 9.54 5.22 3.00
C VAL A 93 9.04 5.13 4.44
N LYS A 94 7.85 5.69 4.69
CA LYS A 94 7.17 5.62 5.99
C LYS A 94 5.79 5.00 5.84
N PHE A 95 5.53 3.94 6.59
CA PHE A 95 4.17 3.41 6.72
C PHE A 95 3.38 4.29 7.70
N ILE A 96 2.16 4.68 7.33
CA ILE A 96 1.29 5.54 8.15
C ILE A 96 -0.05 4.87 8.43
N ASP A 97 -0.53 5.04 9.65
CA ASP A 97 -1.83 4.52 10.10
C ASP A 97 -2.77 5.68 10.43
N ALA A 98 -3.69 5.98 9.51
CA ALA A 98 -4.79 6.93 9.69
C ALA A 98 -6.13 6.20 9.93
N THR A 99 -6.08 4.92 10.34
CA THR A 99 -7.28 4.06 10.51
C THR A 99 -7.77 4.00 11.95
N THR A 100 -7.08 4.65 12.88
CA THR A 100 -7.49 4.74 14.29
C THR A 100 -8.89 5.35 14.39
N GLY A 101 -9.80 4.68 15.11
CA GLY A 101 -11.18 5.13 15.29
C GLY A 101 -12.17 4.68 14.20
N PHE A 102 -11.73 3.96 13.17
CA PHE A 102 -12.61 3.44 12.11
C PHE A 102 -13.18 2.04 12.36
N VAL A 103 -12.72 1.36 13.42
CA VAL A 103 -13.29 0.08 13.85
C VAL A 103 -14.01 0.32 15.17
N ASP A 104 -15.34 0.24 15.15
CA ASP A 104 -16.13 0.18 16.38
C ASP A 104 -15.74 -1.09 17.16
N SER A 105 -15.36 -0.90 18.42
CA SER A 105 -15.08 -1.96 19.40
C SER A 105 -16.24 -2.94 19.50
#